data_AF-A0A6B9YCL0-F1
#
_entry.id   AF-A0A6B9YCL0-F1
#
_cell.length_a   1.000
_cell.length_b   1.000
_cell.length_c   1.000
_cell.angle_alpha   90.00
_cell.angle_beta   90.00
_cell.angle_gamma   90.00
#
_symmetry.space_group_name_H-M   'P 1'
#
loop_
_entity.id
_entity.type
_entity.pdbx_description
1 polymer ?
#
loop_
_entity_poly.entity_id
_entity_poly.type
_entity_poly.pdbx_seq_one_letter_code
_entity_poly.pdbx_strand_id
1 'polypeptide(L)'
;MSAPGLRKLASHSAIHEAAIIEAQELTELLGYLLEKGDWEKAEEIAFVTLEHWETRTLQHAASEEEGLYKEMAEESSELRDSVIALTRDHDLLRILVREIKDLLNKDGVGKNVLDRFQALILIDQLHNDEEEKVLPEH
;
A
#
# COMPACT_ATOMS: atom_id res chain seq x y z
N MET A 1 20.24 5.21 7.83
CA MET A 1 19.80 6.61 7.63
C MET A 1 18.73 6.57 6.58
N SER A 2 17.55 7.10 6.90
CA SER A 2 16.42 7.22 5.97
C SER A 2 16.79 8.07 4.74
N ALA A 3 16.20 7.78 3.59
CA ALA A 3 16.42 8.59 2.39
C ALA A 3 15.84 10.01 2.58
N PRO A 4 16.50 11.08 2.09
CA PRO A 4 16.04 12.46 2.30
C PRO A 4 14.61 12.75 1.83
N GLY A 5 14.09 11.97 0.88
CA GLY A 5 12.71 12.09 0.38
C GLY A 5 11.65 11.64 1.38
N LEU A 6 11.97 10.70 2.28
CA LEU A 6 11.05 10.16 3.29
C LEU A 6 10.77 11.15 4.43
N ARG A 7 11.62 12.16 4.61
CA ARG A 7 11.49 13.12 5.72
C ARG A 7 10.67 14.36 5.36
N LYS A 8 10.61 14.69 4.07
CA LYS A 8 9.93 15.90 3.61
C LYS A 8 8.49 15.54 3.32
N LEU A 9 7.56 16.03 4.14
CA LEU A 9 6.12 15.80 3.98
C LEU A 9 5.67 15.92 2.52
N ALA A 10 5.99 17.02 1.83
CA ALA A 10 5.60 17.19 0.43
C ALA A 10 6.15 16.14 -0.54
N SER A 11 7.37 15.62 -0.30
CA SER A 11 7.95 14.55 -1.13
C SER A 11 7.35 13.19 -0.76
N HIS A 12 7.05 12.99 0.52
CA HIS A 12 6.42 11.80 1.06
C HIS A 12 5.00 11.63 0.53
N SER A 13 4.17 12.65 0.71
CA SER A 13 2.80 12.73 0.17
C SER A 13 2.75 12.50 -1.34
N ALA A 14 3.72 13.04 -2.09
CA ALA A 14 3.76 12.83 -3.54
C ALA A 14 4.05 11.37 -3.95
N ILE A 15 4.79 10.62 -3.13
CA ILE A 15 5.03 9.18 -3.36
C ILE A 15 3.74 8.41 -3.10
N HIS A 16 3.06 8.69 -1.98
CA HIS A 16 1.77 8.10 -1.63
C HIS A 16 0.70 8.37 -2.67
N GLU A 17 0.53 9.64 -3.06
CA GLU A 17 -0.47 10.06 -4.05
C GLU A 17 -0.25 9.37 -5.39
N ALA A 18 0.99 9.30 -5.87
CA ALA A 18 1.28 8.63 -7.13
C ALA A 18 0.97 7.13 -7.07
N ALA A 19 1.40 6.45 -5.99
CA ALA A 19 1.17 5.02 -5.84
C ALA A 19 -0.33 4.68 -5.72
N ILE A 20 -1.10 5.44 -4.94
CA ILE A 20 -2.52 5.12 -4.71
C ILE A 20 -3.37 5.38 -5.96
N ILE A 21 -3.07 6.43 -6.73
CA ILE A 21 -3.78 6.71 -8.00
C ILE A 21 -3.53 5.57 -9.00
N GLU A 22 -2.28 5.15 -9.18
CA GLU A 22 -1.92 4.04 -10.06
C GLU A 22 -2.63 2.73 -9.62
N ALA A 23 -2.66 2.44 -8.31
CA ALA A 23 -3.35 1.28 -7.77
C ALA A 23 -4.87 1.31 -8.00
N GLN A 24 -5.50 2.49 -7.89
CA GLN A 24 -6.92 2.69 -8.15
C GLN A 24 -7.27 2.42 -9.61
N GLU A 25 -6.52 3.02 -10.55
CA GLU A 25 -6.75 2.84 -11.99
C GLU A 25 -6.64 1.36 -12.41
N LEU A 26 -5.64 0.64 -11.89
CA LEU A 26 -5.46 -0.78 -12.14
C LEU A 26 -6.61 -1.62 -11.55
N THR A 27 -7.07 -1.28 -10.35
CA THR A 27 -8.17 -1.97 -9.67
C THR A 27 -9.52 -1.74 -10.37
N GLU A 28 -9.77 -0.52 -10.86
CA GLU A 28 -10.95 -0.19 -11.65
C GLU A 28 -10.95 -0.94 -12.99
N LEU A 29 -9.81 -1.00 -13.67
CA LEU A 29 -9.65 -1.77 -14.90
C LEU A 29 -9.90 -3.26 -14.67
N LEU A 30 -9.37 -3.82 -13.58
CA LEU A 30 -9.64 -5.20 -13.18
C LEU A 30 -11.15 -5.45 -13.00
N GLY A 31 -11.83 -4.57 -12.26
CA GLY A 31 -13.28 -4.65 -12.05
C GLY A 31 -14.04 -4.65 -13.37
N TYR A 32 -13.69 -3.73 -14.28
CA TYR A 32 -14.28 -3.67 -15.61
C TYR A 32 -14.09 -4.95 -16.43
N LEU A 33 -12.89 -5.53 -16.43
CA LEU A 33 -12.59 -6.76 -17.17
C LEU A 33 -13.36 -7.96 -16.61
N LEU A 34 -13.49 -8.05 -15.28
CA LEU A 34 -14.30 -9.07 -14.61
C LEU A 34 -15.79 -8.95 -14.99
N GLU A 35 -16.34 -7.74 -15.03
CA GLU A 35 -17.73 -7.51 -15.46
C GLU A 35 -17.97 -7.90 -16.92
N LYS A 36 -16.96 -7.72 -17.78
CA LYS A 36 -17.02 -8.13 -19.20
C LYS A 36 -16.79 -9.63 -19.41
N GLY A 37 -16.32 -10.35 -18.39
CA GLY A 37 -15.92 -11.76 -18.51
C GLY A 37 -14.66 -11.96 -19.36
N ASP A 38 -13.81 -10.94 -19.48
CA ASP A 38 -12.51 -11.04 -20.17
C ASP A 38 -11.45 -11.58 -19.18
N TRP A 39 -11.58 -12.87 -18.83
CA TRP A 39 -10.85 -13.49 -17.72
C TRP A 39 -9.33 -13.52 -17.92
N GLU A 40 -8.87 -13.71 -19.15
CA GLU A 40 -7.42 -13.74 -19.47
C GLU A 40 -6.78 -12.39 -19.19
N LYS A 41 -7.38 -11.30 -19.70
CA LYS A 41 -6.88 -9.95 -19.39
C LYS A 41 -7.09 -9.56 -17.94
N ALA A 42 -8.19 -9.98 -17.32
CA ALA A 42 -8.40 -9.74 -15.90
C ALA A 42 -7.28 -10.36 -15.06
N GLU A 43 -6.84 -11.57 -15.42
CA GLU A 43 -5.74 -12.25 -14.75
C GLU A 43 -4.42 -11.50 -14.92
N GLU A 44 -4.09 -11.08 -16.15
CA GLU A 44 -2.92 -10.25 -16.42
C GLU A 44 -2.92 -8.95 -15.59
N ILE A 45 -4.03 -8.22 -15.60
CA ILE A 45 -4.17 -6.98 -14.82
C ILE A 45 -4.08 -7.26 -13.31
N ALA A 46 -4.62 -8.37 -12.81
CA ALA A 46 -4.50 -8.71 -11.40
C ALA A 46 -3.03 -8.94 -10.99
N PHE A 47 -2.23 -9.61 -11.82
CA PHE A 47 -0.79 -9.76 -11.56
C PHE A 47 -0.02 -8.44 -11.62
N VAL A 48 -0.33 -7.58 -12.60
CA VAL A 48 0.25 -6.22 -12.68
C VAL A 48 -0.11 -5.39 -11.45
N THR A 49 -1.37 -5.44 -11.02
CA THR A 49 -1.85 -4.74 -9.82
C THR A 49 -1.12 -5.24 -8.57
N LEU A 50 -0.97 -6.56 -8.45
CA LEU A 50 -0.23 -7.18 -7.36
C LEU A 50 1.24 -6.72 -7.35
N GLU A 51 1.94 -6.79 -8.48
CA GLU A 51 3.34 -6.35 -8.60
C GLU A 51 3.50 -4.87 -8.24
N HIS A 52 2.56 -4.02 -8.65
CA HIS A 52 2.53 -2.60 -8.28
C HIS A 52 2.53 -2.42 -6.75
N TRP A 53 1.62 -3.09 -6.01
CA TRP A 53 1.59 -3.03 -4.55
C TRP A 53 2.89 -3.51 -3.90
N GLU A 54 3.50 -4.58 -4.44
CA GLU A 54 4.73 -5.14 -3.88
C GLU A 54 5.96 -4.26 -4.10
N THR A 55 6.05 -3.61 -5.26
CA THR A 55 7.24 -2.87 -5.68
C THR A 55 7.18 -1.38 -5.34
N ARG A 56 5.98 -0.83 -5.14
CA ARG A 56 5.75 0.58 -4.81
C ARG A 56 5.46 0.72 -3.33
N THR A 57 4.25 0.39 -2.90
CA THR A 57 3.78 0.61 -1.53
C THR A 57 4.56 -0.22 -0.52
N LEU A 58 4.69 -1.55 -0.70
CA LEU A 58 5.36 -2.38 0.31
C LEU A 58 6.88 -2.14 0.39
N GLN A 59 7.53 -1.70 -0.68
CA GLN A 59 8.93 -1.26 -0.62
C GLN A 59 9.08 0.08 0.10
N HIS A 60 8.12 0.99 -0.08
CA HIS A 60 8.08 2.26 0.64
C HIS A 60 7.90 2.02 2.14
N ALA A 61 6.89 1.22 2.51
CA ALA A 61 6.63 0.75 3.87
C ALA A 61 7.86 0.15 4.55
N ALA A 62 8.59 -0.73 3.84
CA ALA A 62 9.82 -1.32 4.36
C ALA A 62 10.90 -0.25 4.62
N SER A 63 11.03 0.74 3.73
CA SER A 63 12.01 1.81 3.86
C SER A 63 11.71 2.76 5.04
N GLU A 64 10.43 3.02 5.30
CA GLU A 64 9.97 3.80 6.46
C GLU A 64 10.27 3.04 7.77
N GLU A 65 9.86 1.79 7.86
CA GLU A 65 10.09 0.94 9.04
C GLU A 65 11.58 0.74 9.33
N GLU A 66 12.41 0.57 8.29
CA GLU A 66 13.84 0.36 8.47
C GLU A 66 14.59 1.61 8.88
N GLY A 67 14.06 2.80 8.54
CA GLY A 67 14.69 4.09 8.74
C GLY A 67 13.84 5.07 9.53
N LEU A 68 12.87 5.70 8.85
CA LEU A 68 12.09 6.83 9.35
C LEU A 68 11.41 6.54 10.70
N TYR A 69 10.71 5.41 10.82
CA TYR A 69 9.96 5.07 12.03
C TYR A 69 10.86 4.79 13.23
N LYS A 70 12.06 4.22 13.01
CA LYS A 70 13.05 4.05 14.08
C LYS A 70 13.53 5.40 14.58
N GLU A 71 13.83 6.32 13.66
CA GLU A 71 14.25 7.68 13.98
C GLU A 71 13.14 8.41 14.78
N MET A 72 11.89 8.35 14.34
CA MET A 72 10.74 8.95 15.04
C MET A 72 10.53 8.37 16.46
N ALA A 73 10.66 7.06 16.63
CA ALA A 73 10.49 6.39 17.92
C ALA A 73 11.63 6.68 18.93
N GLU A 74 12.80 7.05 18.42
CA GLU A 74 13.96 7.51 19.20
C GLU A 74 13.84 8.98 19.61
N GLU A 75 13.28 9.83 18.73
CA GLU A 75 13.13 11.28 18.96
C GLU A 75 12.07 11.64 20.01
N SER A 76 10.94 10.93 20.04
CA SER A 76 9.86 11.21 21.00
C SER A 76 9.14 9.95 21.45
N SER A 77 8.98 9.80 22.77
CA SER A 77 8.14 8.74 23.34
C SER A 77 6.66 8.89 22.97
N GLU A 78 6.21 10.11 22.62
CA GLU A 78 4.83 10.38 22.20
C GLU A 78 4.53 9.85 20.80
N LEU A 79 5.55 9.72 19.94
CA LEU A 79 5.40 9.19 18.57
C LEU A 79 5.40 7.65 18.52
N ARG A 80 5.76 6.98 19.61
CA ARG A 80 5.88 5.52 19.64
C ARG A 80 4.55 4.83 19.36
N ASP A 81 3.46 5.34 19.93
CA ASP A 81 2.14 4.75 19.72
C ASP A 81 1.70 4.90 18.26
N SER A 82 1.98 6.06 17.63
CA SER A 82 1.74 6.28 16.20
C SER A 82 2.59 5.34 15.33
N VAL A 83 3.89 5.20 15.61
CA VAL A 83 4.77 4.27 14.86
C VAL A 83 4.27 2.83 14.95
N ILE A 84 3.79 2.40 16.12
CA ILE A 84 3.22 1.06 16.30
C ILE A 84 1.95 0.89 15.45
N ALA A 85 1.07 1.89 15.43
CA ALA A 85 -0.15 1.86 14.62
C ALA A 85 0.16 1.84 13.11
N LEU A 86 1.04 2.72 12.65
CA LEU A 86 1.45 2.79 11.24
C LEU A 86 2.12 1.50 10.76
N THR A 87 3.02 0.92 11.57
CA THR A 87 3.63 -0.38 11.29
C THR A 87 2.56 -1.49 11.23
N ARG A 88 1.53 -1.40 12.07
CA ARG A 88 0.43 -2.36 12.05
C ARG A 88 -0.39 -2.26 10.77
N ASP A 89 -0.58 -1.06 10.24
CA ASP A 89 -1.28 -0.87 8.96
C ASP A 89 -0.48 -1.49 7.81
N HIS A 90 0.85 -1.32 7.78
CA HIS A 90 1.71 -2.04 6.82
C HIS A 90 1.56 -3.56 6.90
N ASP A 91 1.45 -4.11 8.11
CA ASP A 91 1.20 -5.55 8.27
C ASP A 91 -0.15 -5.98 7.71
N LEU A 92 -1.19 -5.15 7.82
CA LEU A 92 -2.49 -5.43 7.19
C LEU A 92 -2.37 -5.43 5.66
N LEU A 93 -1.62 -4.48 5.08
CA LEU A 93 -1.35 -4.46 3.64
C LEU A 93 -0.61 -5.74 3.20
N ARG A 94 0.43 -6.16 3.93
CA ARG A 94 1.17 -7.41 3.65
C ARG A 94 0.27 -8.64 3.72
N ILE A 95 -0.65 -8.70 4.69
CA ILE A 95 -1.61 -9.79 4.82
C ILE A 95 -2.51 -9.86 3.58
N LEU A 96 -3.06 -8.73 3.14
CA LEU A 96 -3.94 -8.67 1.96
C LEU A 96 -3.21 -9.03 0.66
N VAL A 97 -1.98 -8.54 0.45
CA VAL A 97 -1.14 -8.92 -0.70
C VAL A 97 -0.91 -10.44 -0.73
N ARG A 98 -0.63 -11.05 0.43
CA ARG A 98 -0.49 -12.51 0.53
C ARG A 98 -1.81 -13.24 0.25
N GLU A 99 -2.94 -12.75 0.75
CA GLU A 99 -4.25 -13.32 0.44
C GLU A 99 -4.55 -13.26 -1.06
N ILE A 100 -4.24 -12.15 -1.72
CA ILE A 100 -4.40 -11.99 -3.17
C ILE A 100 -3.56 -13.03 -3.92
N LYS A 101 -2.28 -13.18 -3.55
CA LYS A 101 -1.39 -14.20 -4.13
C LYS A 101 -1.96 -15.61 -3.97
N ASP A 102 -2.44 -15.93 -2.79
CA ASP A 102 -3.01 -17.24 -2.50
C ASP A 102 -4.30 -17.49 -3.31
N LEU A 103 -5.16 -16.48 -3.44
CA LEU A 103 -6.40 -16.55 -4.22
C LEU A 103 -6.11 -16.72 -5.72
N LEU A 104 -5.21 -15.90 -6.28
CA LEU A 104 -4.81 -16.01 -7.68
C LEU A 104 -4.25 -17.40 -8.01
N ASN A 105 -3.42 -17.97 -7.12
CA ASN A 105 -2.83 -19.29 -7.34
C ASN A 105 -3.82 -20.46 -7.17
N LYS A 106 -4.86 -20.33 -6.34
CA LYS A 106 -5.78 -21.42 -6.00
C LYS A 106 -7.07 -21.38 -6.81
N ASP A 107 -7.67 -20.21 -6.89
CA ASP A 107 -9.04 -19.99 -7.38
C ASP A 107 -9.05 -19.17 -8.69
N GLY A 108 -7.91 -18.57 -9.05
CA GLY A 108 -7.79 -17.65 -10.18
C GLY A 108 -8.35 -16.26 -9.88
N VAL A 109 -8.39 -15.42 -10.91
CA VAL A 109 -8.91 -14.05 -10.80
C VAL A 109 -10.44 -14.06 -10.65
N GLY A 110 -10.95 -13.19 -9.77
CA GLY A 110 -12.39 -13.09 -9.54
C GLY A 110 -12.74 -12.03 -8.50
N LYS A 111 -14.02 -12.00 -8.10
CA LYS A 111 -14.54 -11.01 -7.14
C LYS A 111 -13.75 -10.97 -5.83
N ASN A 112 -13.36 -12.13 -5.30
CA ASN A 112 -12.60 -12.19 -4.05
C ASN A 112 -11.24 -11.46 -4.15
N VAL A 113 -10.56 -11.59 -5.30
CA VAL A 113 -9.31 -10.86 -5.57
C VAL A 113 -9.56 -9.36 -5.67
N LEU A 114 -10.60 -8.96 -6.42
CA LEU A 114 -10.99 -7.56 -6.56
C LEU A 114 -11.31 -6.91 -5.19
N ASP A 115 -12.09 -7.60 -4.36
CA ASP A 115 -12.47 -7.13 -3.01
C ASP A 115 -11.23 -6.88 -2.14
N ARG A 116 -10.16 -7.68 -2.27
CA ARG A 116 -8.92 -7.47 -1.54
C ARG A 116 -8.13 -6.27 -2.05
N PHE A 117 -8.07 -6.04 -3.37
CA PHE A 117 -7.45 -4.84 -3.91
C PHE A 117 -8.18 -3.57 -3.47
N GLN A 118 -9.51 -3.60 -3.45
CA GLN A 118 -10.31 -2.49 -2.92
C GLN A 118 -10.04 -2.27 -1.42
N ALA A 119 -9.88 -3.34 -0.64
CA ALA A 119 -9.52 -3.23 0.76
C ALA A 119 -8.10 -2.65 0.95
N LEU A 120 -7.12 -3.03 0.12
CA LEU A 120 -5.78 -2.43 0.12
C LEU A 120 -5.86 -0.92 -0.07
N ILE A 121 -6.60 -0.45 -1.08
CA ILE A 121 -6.78 0.99 -1.36
C ILE A 121 -7.30 1.72 -0.12
N LEU A 122 -8.35 1.19 0.52
CA LEU A 122 -8.96 1.85 1.67
C LEU A 122 -8.04 1.90 2.90
N ILE A 123 -7.30 0.83 3.16
CA ILE A 123 -6.35 0.81 4.28
C ILE A 123 -5.17 1.75 4.00
N ASP A 124 -4.63 1.73 2.78
CA ASP A 124 -3.50 2.57 2.39
C ASP A 124 -3.86 4.06 2.49
N GLN A 125 -5.05 4.45 2.03
CA GLN A 125 -5.51 5.83 2.19
C GLN A 125 -5.60 6.28 3.65
N LEU A 126 -6.16 5.44 4.52
CA LEU A 126 -6.26 5.75 5.95
C LEU A 126 -4.88 5.80 6.61
N HIS A 127 -3.98 4.91 6.20
CA HIS A 127 -2.60 4.90 6.66
C HIS A 127 -1.89 6.21 6.25
N ASN A 128 -1.96 6.60 4.98
CA ASN A 128 -1.33 7.80 4.46
C ASN A 128 -1.82 9.06 5.19
N ASP A 129 -3.14 9.18 5.41
CA ASP A 129 -3.74 10.29 6.16
C ASP A 129 -3.23 10.38 7.61
N GLU A 130 -3.02 9.25 8.28
CA GLU A 130 -2.51 9.22 9.66
C GLU A 130 -1.00 9.45 9.73
N GLU A 131 -0.24 8.93 8.77
CA GLU A 131 1.21 9.11 8.69
C GLU A 131 1.57 10.58 8.46
N GLU A 132 0.90 11.24 7.52
CA GLU A 132 1.17 12.65 7.21
C GLU A 132 0.96 13.59 8.41
N LYS A 133 0.08 13.23 9.35
CA LYS A 133 -0.16 14.01 10.58
C LYS A 133 1.00 13.97 11.57
N VAL A 134 1.82 12.92 11.50
CA VAL A 134 2.92 12.69 12.44
C VAL A 134 4.29 12.97 11.83
N LEU A 135 4.36 13.19 10.52
CA LEU A 135 5.59 13.60 9.84
C LEU A 135 5.94 15.07 10.15
N PRO A 136 7.23 15.37 10.39
CA PRO A 136 7.68 16.74 10.60
C PRO A 136 7.60 17.57 9.30
N GLU A 137 7.13 18.81 9.39
CA GLU A 137 6.99 19.73 8.24
C GLU A 137 8.35 20.27 7.69
N HIS A 138 9.49 19.87 8.24
CA HIS A 138 10.76 20.62 8.16
C HIS A 138 11.84 19.99 7.28
#